data_AF-A0A9D7I2N6-F1
#
_entry.id   AF-A0A9D7I2N6-F1
#
_cell.length_a   1.000
_cell.length_b   1.000
_cell.length_c   1.000
_cell.angle_alpha   90.00
_cell.angle_beta   90.00
_cell.angle_gamma   90.00
#
_symmetry.space_group_name_H-M   'P 1'
#
loop_
_entity.id
_entity.type
_entity.pdbx_description
1 polymer ?
#
loop_
_entity_poly.entity_id
_entity_poly.type
_entity_poly.pdbx_seq_one_letter_code
_entity_poly.pdbx_strand_id
1 'polypeptide(L)'
;MNDKPNYIDLGSADLITPELRILVEKQLSEDLAYYGLDTQDFRFDWSESCQEGHQTFCLGGTVESLSGIGVFDIYDYPMASGWMDFVDDLDKGFFLAYWEYVTVYALDGSIVLEKKEPGIPPHIWAKLSPDFQVLWKEFRLKNTPKLP
;
A
#
# COMPACT_ATOMS: atom_id res chain seq x y z
N MET A 1 -3.79 18.72 4.31
CA MET A 1 -4.08 17.52 5.12
C MET A 1 -5.09 17.92 6.17
N ASN A 2 -6.08 17.08 6.45
CA ASN A 2 -6.90 17.27 7.63
C ASN A 2 -5.98 17.26 8.85
N ASP A 3 -6.12 18.24 9.75
CA ASP A 3 -5.26 18.39 10.93
C ASP A 3 -5.49 17.29 11.99
N LYS A 4 -6.43 16.37 11.75
CA LYS A 4 -6.72 15.23 12.64
C LYS A 4 -7.10 13.99 11.82
N PRO A 5 -6.56 12.81 12.18
CA PRO A 5 -6.92 11.56 11.54
C PRO A 5 -8.35 11.12 11.86
N ASN A 6 -8.97 10.38 10.94
CA ASN A 6 -10.30 9.79 11.09
C ASN A 6 -10.26 8.26 10.99
N TYR A 7 -10.25 7.60 12.14
CA TYR A 7 -10.14 6.14 12.23
C TYR A 7 -11.48 5.38 12.14
N ILE A 8 -12.59 6.10 11.94
CA ILE A 8 -13.94 5.51 11.88
C ILE A 8 -14.40 5.42 10.42
N ASP A 9 -14.20 6.48 9.66
CA ASP A 9 -14.52 6.51 8.24
C ASP A 9 -13.45 5.73 7.46
N LEU A 10 -13.91 4.88 6.56
CA LEU A 10 -13.05 4.01 5.77
C LEU A 10 -12.91 4.47 4.32
N GLY A 11 -13.63 5.52 3.89
CA GLY A 11 -13.64 5.93 2.49
C GLY A 11 -13.94 4.73 1.58
N SER A 12 -13.09 4.53 0.57
CA SER A 12 -13.19 3.39 -0.35
C SER A 12 -12.72 2.05 0.26
N ALA A 13 -12.00 2.07 1.38
CA ALA A 13 -11.55 0.87 2.09
C ALA A 13 -12.69 0.11 2.79
N ASP A 14 -13.93 0.62 2.78
CA ASP A 14 -15.12 -0.06 3.34
C ASP A 14 -15.46 -1.36 2.57
N LEU A 15 -14.88 -1.55 1.39
CA LEU A 15 -14.99 -2.78 0.58
C LEU A 15 -14.09 -3.91 1.09
N ILE A 16 -13.07 -3.58 1.89
CA ILE A 16 -12.10 -4.53 2.43
C ILE A 16 -12.65 -5.11 3.74
N THR A 17 -12.67 -6.43 3.87
CA THR A 17 -13.10 -7.08 5.11
C THR A 17 -12.17 -6.70 6.27
N PRO A 18 -12.65 -6.67 7.52
CA PRO A 18 -11.80 -6.36 8.68
C PRO A 18 -10.55 -7.23 8.77
N GLU A 19 -10.67 -8.53 8.47
CA GLU A 19 -9.55 -9.48 8.49
C GLU A 19 -8.51 -9.16 7.41
N LEU A 20 -8.96 -8.81 6.21
CA LEU A 20 -8.08 -8.44 5.12
C LEU A 20 -7.41 -7.08 5.36
N ARG A 21 -8.12 -6.12 5.95
CA ARG A 21 -7.55 -4.81 6.30
C ARG A 21 -6.44 -4.96 7.34
N ILE A 22 -6.63 -5.79 8.37
CA ILE A 22 -5.57 -6.10 9.36
C ILE A 22 -4.33 -6.69 8.68
N LEU A 23 -4.52 -7.59 7.70
CA LEU A 23 -3.41 -8.15 6.93
C LEU A 23 -2.69 -7.08 6.10
N VAL A 24 -3.44 -6.24 5.39
CA VAL A 24 -2.90 -5.13 4.58
C VAL A 24 -2.13 -4.15 5.46
N GLU A 25 -2.70 -3.65 6.55
CA GLU A 25 -2.04 -2.72 7.47
C GLU A 25 -0.74 -3.31 8.03
N LYS A 26 -0.74 -4.60 8.39
CA LYS A 26 0.47 -5.31 8.81
C LYS A 26 1.55 -5.31 7.72
N GLN A 27 1.18 -5.67 6.48
CA GLN A 27 2.12 -5.72 5.36
C GLN A 27 2.65 -4.34 4.98
N LEU A 28 1.80 -3.31 4.99
CA LEU A 28 2.21 -1.92 4.76
C LEU A 28 3.11 -1.39 5.87
N SER A 29 2.87 -1.79 7.13
CA SER A 29 3.75 -1.44 8.25
C SER A 29 5.14 -2.08 8.09
N GLU A 30 5.19 -3.36 7.72
CA GLU A 30 6.45 -4.05 7.41
C GLU A 30 7.18 -3.41 6.22
N ASP A 31 6.44 -2.87 5.25
CA ASP A 31 7.00 -2.16 4.11
C ASP A 31 7.59 -0.78 4.51
N LEU A 32 6.95 -0.07 5.46
CA LEU A 32 7.41 1.22 5.99
C LEU A 32 8.81 1.16 6.62
N ALA A 33 9.23 0.00 7.14
CA ALA A 33 10.58 -0.21 7.64
C ALA A 33 11.67 0.05 6.58
N TYR A 34 11.40 -0.24 5.30
CA TYR A 34 12.33 0.04 4.20
C TYR A 34 12.48 1.54 3.90
N TYR A 35 11.55 2.35 4.40
CA TYR A 35 11.54 3.81 4.25
C TYR A 35 12.01 4.53 5.52
N GLY A 36 12.58 3.80 6.48
CA GLY A 36 13.16 4.34 7.70
C GLY A 36 12.19 4.51 8.87
N LEU A 37 10.96 3.99 8.76
CA LEU A 37 9.97 3.99 9.83
C LEU A 37 9.90 2.59 10.47
N ASP A 38 10.67 2.37 11.53
CA ASP A 38 10.80 1.07 12.23
C ASP A 38 9.97 0.98 13.53
N THR A 39 8.90 1.77 13.64
CA THR A 39 7.98 1.73 14.78
C THR A 39 6.87 0.72 14.55
N GLN A 40 6.47 -0.06 15.57
CA GLN A 40 5.41 -1.07 15.40
C GLN A 40 3.98 -0.52 15.62
N ASP A 41 3.85 0.69 16.17
CA ASP A 41 2.56 1.22 16.60
C ASP A 41 2.01 2.28 15.63
N PHE A 42 1.80 1.88 14.37
CA PHE A 42 1.15 2.74 13.38
C PHE A 42 -0.38 2.71 13.50
N ARG A 43 -1.01 3.83 13.16
CA ARG A 43 -2.46 3.94 12.98
C ARG A 43 -2.75 4.40 11.55
N PHE A 44 -3.56 3.65 10.84
CA PHE A 44 -3.93 3.94 9.47
C PHE A 44 -5.23 4.75 9.42
N ASP A 45 -5.20 5.83 8.66
CA ASP A 45 -6.37 6.63 8.29
C ASP A 45 -6.74 6.31 6.85
N TRP A 46 -7.94 5.75 6.68
CA TRP A 46 -8.49 5.35 5.39
C TRP A 46 -9.60 6.29 4.91
N SER A 47 -9.94 7.35 5.65
CA SER A 47 -11.14 8.15 5.38
C SER A 47 -11.11 8.82 4.01
N GLU A 48 -9.91 9.18 3.55
CA GLU A 48 -9.68 9.79 2.24
C GLU A 48 -9.30 8.75 1.16
N SER A 49 -9.47 7.46 1.45
CA SER A 49 -9.06 6.41 0.53
C SER A 49 -9.92 6.41 -0.74
N CYS A 50 -9.26 6.33 -1.90
CA CYS A 50 -9.89 6.33 -3.21
C CYS A 50 -9.46 5.12 -4.04
N GLN A 51 -10.41 4.52 -4.75
CA GLN A 51 -10.18 3.45 -5.71
C GLN A 51 -9.38 3.93 -6.92
N GLU A 52 -8.37 3.15 -7.30
CA GLU A 52 -7.49 3.47 -8.44
C GLU A 52 -7.58 2.44 -9.59
N GLY A 53 -8.37 1.37 -9.43
CA GLY A 53 -8.79 0.50 -10.53
C GLY A 53 -8.13 -0.88 -10.61
N HIS A 54 -7.16 -1.23 -9.76
CA HIS A 54 -6.64 -2.60 -9.68
C HIS A 54 -7.33 -3.37 -8.56
N GLN A 55 -8.19 -4.35 -8.87
CA GLN A 55 -8.99 -5.08 -7.88
C GLN A 55 -8.88 -6.60 -8.01
N THR A 56 -8.96 -7.30 -6.88
CA THR A 56 -9.05 -8.77 -6.81
C THR A 56 -9.95 -9.19 -5.64
N PHE A 57 -10.37 -10.47 -5.61
CA PHE A 57 -11.14 -11.03 -4.50
C PHE A 57 -10.25 -11.94 -3.65
N CYS A 58 -9.99 -11.55 -2.40
CA CYS A 58 -9.07 -12.23 -1.49
C CYS A 58 -9.68 -12.36 -0.10
N LEU A 59 -9.46 -13.49 0.59
CA LEU A 59 -9.91 -13.74 1.97
C LEU A 59 -11.39 -13.37 2.25
N GLY A 60 -12.27 -13.61 1.28
CA GLY A 60 -13.71 -13.36 1.43
C GLY A 60 -14.14 -11.90 1.22
N GLY A 61 -13.24 -11.02 0.77
CA GLY A 61 -13.51 -9.63 0.45
C GLY A 61 -12.91 -9.20 -0.89
N THR A 62 -13.28 -8.00 -1.34
CA THR A 62 -12.63 -7.34 -2.47
C THR A 62 -11.52 -6.45 -1.92
N VAL A 63 -10.33 -6.53 -2.52
CA VAL A 63 -9.27 -5.54 -2.32
C VAL A 63 -9.03 -4.81 -3.63
N GLU A 64 -8.83 -3.51 -3.52
CA GLU A 64 -8.54 -2.63 -4.64
C GLU A 64 -7.31 -1.80 -4.32
N SER A 65 -6.52 -1.39 -5.31
CA SER A 65 -5.46 -0.40 -5.12
C SER A 65 -6.09 0.90 -4.61
N LEU A 66 -5.57 1.42 -3.50
CA LEU A 66 -6.13 2.57 -2.81
C LEU A 66 -5.07 3.67 -2.64
N SER A 67 -5.41 4.88 -3.08
CA SER A 67 -4.66 6.10 -2.76
C SER A 67 -5.24 6.78 -1.51
N GLY A 68 -4.60 7.86 -1.06
CA GLY A 68 -5.15 8.70 0.02
C GLY A 68 -5.02 8.11 1.43
N ILE A 69 -4.14 7.14 1.62
CA ILE A 69 -3.94 6.47 2.92
C ILE A 69 -3.02 7.32 3.77
N GLY A 70 -3.46 7.68 4.97
CA GLY A 70 -2.64 8.35 5.99
C GLY A 70 -2.09 7.35 7.01
N VAL A 71 -0.88 7.60 7.50
CA VAL A 71 -0.24 6.80 8.55
C VAL A 71 0.23 7.73 9.65
N PHE A 72 -0.17 7.41 10.88
CA PHE A 72 0.08 8.22 12.06
C PHE A 72 0.73 7.38 13.16
N ASP A 73 1.43 8.04 14.09
CA ASP A 73 1.86 7.40 15.32
C ASP A 73 0.73 7.35 16.37
N ILE A 74 1.04 6.86 17.57
CA ILE A 74 0.10 6.75 18.69
C ILE A 74 -0.36 8.11 19.26
N TYR A 75 0.31 9.19 18.89
CA TYR A 75 -0.01 10.56 19.31
C TYR A 75 -0.69 11.36 18.18
N ASP A 76 -1.08 10.69 17.11
CA ASP A 76 -1.70 11.26 15.91
C ASP A 76 -0.78 12.23 15.14
N TYR A 77 0.55 12.07 15.26
CA TYR A 77 1.49 12.76 14.39
C TYR A 77 1.58 12.06 13.03
N PRO A 78 1.55 12.79 11.90
CA PRO A 78 1.66 12.20 10.58
C PRO A 78 3.07 11.64 10.35
N MET A 79 3.13 10.37 9.99
CA MET A 79 4.40 9.64 9.76
C MET A 79 4.59 9.34 8.28
N ALA A 80 3.53 8.96 7.58
CA ALA A 80 3.56 8.73 6.14
C ALA A 80 2.18 8.97 5.50
N SER A 81 2.16 9.10 4.18
CA SER A 81 0.94 8.97 3.39
C SER A 81 1.25 8.39 2.02
N GLY A 82 0.25 7.83 1.35
CA GLY A 82 0.49 7.29 0.03
C GLY A 82 -0.63 6.50 -0.60
N TRP A 83 -0.19 5.68 -1.55
CA TRP A 83 -0.98 4.76 -2.33
C TRP A 83 -0.47 3.35 -2.08
N MET A 84 -1.37 2.44 -1.73
CA MET A 84 -1.09 1.01 -1.68
C MET A 84 -1.57 0.29 -2.93
N ASP A 85 -0.75 -0.65 -3.38
CA ASP A 85 -1.09 -1.62 -4.42
C ASP A 85 -0.74 -3.02 -3.88
N PHE A 86 -1.06 -4.08 -4.61
CA PHE A 86 -0.83 -5.43 -4.16
C PHE A 86 -0.38 -6.36 -5.29
N VAL A 87 0.21 -7.47 -4.87
CA VAL A 87 0.53 -8.61 -5.71
C VAL A 87 -0.18 -9.83 -5.16
N ASP A 88 -0.91 -10.54 -6.01
CA ASP A 88 -1.61 -11.77 -5.64
C ASP A 88 -1.28 -12.95 -6.57
N ASP A 89 -1.11 -14.13 -5.96
CA ASP A 89 -1.10 -15.44 -6.61
C ASP A 89 -2.01 -16.33 -5.75
N LEU A 90 -3.32 -16.07 -5.86
CA LEU A 90 -4.34 -16.64 -4.97
C LEU A 90 -4.45 -18.16 -5.10
N ASP A 91 -4.15 -18.72 -6.27
CA ASP A 91 -4.08 -20.17 -6.49
C ASP A 91 -3.01 -20.83 -5.61
N LYS A 92 -1.95 -20.09 -5.27
CA LYS A 92 -0.89 -20.50 -4.34
C LYS A 92 -1.07 -19.93 -2.92
N GLY A 93 -2.19 -19.25 -2.66
CA GLY A 93 -2.47 -18.61 -1.38
C GLY A 93 -1.53 -17.45 -1.03
N PHE A 94 -0.99 -16.75 -2.04
CA PHE A 94 -0.09 -15.62 -1.84
C PHE A 94 -0.83 -14.29 -2.06
N PHE A 95 -0.65 -13.36 -1.12
CA PHE A 95 -1.13 -11.99 -1.20
C PHE A 95 -0.14 -11.07 -0.48
N LEU A 96 0.27 -9.99 -1.13
CA LEU A 96 1.20 -9.01 -0.57
C LEU A 96 0.83 -7.59 -1.01
N ALA A 97 0.30 -6.80 -0.08
CA ALA A 97 0.16 -5.36 -0.22
C ALA A 97 1.49 -4.63 0.01
N TYR A 98 1.68 -3.52 -0.70
CA TYR A 98 2.88 -2.70 -0.62
C TYR A 98 2.59 -1.24 -1.00
N TRP A 99 3.50 -0.33 -0.68
CA TRP A 99 3.40 1.07 -1.11
C TRP A 99 3.85 1.26 -2.55
N GLU A 100 2.92 1.58 -3.44
CA GLU A 100 3.20 1.98 -4.83
C GLU A 100 3.70 3.43 -4.87
N TYR A 101 3.14 4.31 -4.04
CA TYR A 101 3.68 5.64 -3.78
C TYR A 101 3.65 5.88 -2.28
N VAL A 102 4.72 6.45 -1.73
CA VAL A 102 4.77 6.81 -0.31
C VAL A 102 5.61 8.05 -0.09
N THR A 103 5.11 8.93 0.78
CA THR A 103 5.82 10.07 1.32
C THR A 103 5.96 9.86 2.82
N VAL A 104 7.18 9.99 3.35
CA VAL A 104 7.49 9.91 4.78
C VAL A 104 7.79 11.31 5.31
N TYR A 105 7.30 11.62 6.50
CA TYR A 105 7.43 12.92 7.15
C TYR A 105 8.32 12.85 8.40
N ALA A 106 9.00 13.96 8.69
CA ALA A 106 9.56 14.21 10.01
C ALA A 106 8.48 14.75 10.97
N LEU A 107 8.81 14.84 12.26
CA LEU A 107 7.91 15.37 13.30
C LEU A 107 7.47 16.83 13.07
N ASP A 108 8.26 17.61 12.33
CA ASP A 108 7.91 18.99 11.95
C ASP A 108 7.03 19.06 10.68
N GLY A 109 6.65 17.90 10.14
CA GLY A 109 5.84 17.77 8.92
C GLY A 109 6.63 17.91 7.62
N SER A 110 7.95 18.13 7.67
CA SER A 110 8.78 18.17 6.47
C SER A 110 8.92 16.78 5.84
N ILE A 111 9.02 16.73 4.51
CA ILE A 111 9.22 15.48 3.77
C ILE A 111 10.67 15.03 3.93
N VAL A 112 10.87 13.78 4.35
CA VAL A 112 12.21 13.18 4.50
C VAL A 112 12.52 12.15 3.42
N LEU A 113 11.50 11.47 2.88
CA LEU A 113 11.65 10.47 1.83
C LEU A 113 10.38 10.40 0.98
N GLU A 114 10.55 10.15 -0.32
CA GLU A 114 9.44 9.87 -1.23
C GLU A 114 9.77 8.75 -2.23
N LYS A 115 8.90 7.74 -2.33
CA LYS A 115 8.81 6.85 -3.50
C LYS A 115 7.81 7.45 -4.49
N LYS A 116 8.32 8.04 -5.57
CA LYS A 116 7.50 8.66 -6.64
C LYS A 116 7.42 7.85 -7.92
N GLU A 117 8.30 6.88 -8.10
CA GLU A 117 8.37 6.10 -9.34
C GLU A 117 7.35 4.96 -9.29
N PRO A 118 6.52 4.79 -10.34
CA PRO A 118 5.60 3.66 -10.44
C PRO A 118 6.34 2.33 -10.59
N GLY A 119 5.75 1.29 -10.01
CA GLY A 119 6.14 -0.10 -10.08
C GLY A 119 6.52 -0.67 -8.72
N ILE A 120 6.48 -2.01 -8.68
CA ILE A 120 6.87 -2.82 -7.54
C ILE A 120 8.27 -2.43 -7.06
N PRO A 121 8.43 -1.96 -5.80
CA PRO A 121 9.74 -1.64 -5.25
C PRO A 121 10.69 -2.85 -5.27
N PRO A 122 12.02 -2.65 -5.38
CA PRO A 122 12.99 -3.76 -5.42
C PRO A 122 12.90 -4.73 -4.24
N HIS A 123 12.62 -4.23 -3.03
CA HIS A 123 12.50 -5.08 -1.83
C HIS A 123 11.20 -5.89 -1.80
N ILE A 124 10.13 -5.41 -2.45
CA ILE A 124 8.91 -6.18 -2.67
C ILE A 124 9.14 -7.21 -3.78
N TRP A 125 9.77 -6.80 -4.88
CA TRP A 125 10.13 -7.69 -5.99
C TRP A 125 10.92 -8.92 -5.53
N ALA A 126 11.87 -8.71 -4.60
CA ALA A 126 12.68 -9.78 -4.03
C ALA A 126 11.88 -10.81 -3.21
N LYS A 127 10.68 -10.46 -2.71
CA LYS A 127 9.78 -11.38 -2.00
C LYS A 127 8.97 -12.28 -2.95
N LEU A 128 8.91 -11.94 -4.24
CA LEU A 128 8.09 -12.65 -5.23
C LEU A 128 8.80 -13.91 -5.73
N SER A 129 8.02 -14.98 -5.97
CA SER A 129 8.55 -16.22 -6.55
C SER A 129 9.12 -15.97 -7.96
N PRO A 130 10.15 -16.72 -8.39
CA PRO A 130 10.71 -16.58 -9.74
C PRO A 130 9.66 -16.74 -10.85
N ASP A 131 8.71 -17.66 -10.68
CA ASP A 131 7.62 -17.88 -11.64
C ASP A 131 6.74 -16.64 -11.76
N PHE A 132 6.39 -16.02 -10.63
CA PHE A 132 5.61 -14.79 -10.62
C PHE A 132 6.37 -13.64 -11.30
N GLN A 133 7.67 -13.51 -11.01
CA GLN A 133 8.52 -12.49 -11.62
C GLN A 133 8.58 -12.61 -13.16
N VAL A 134 8.56 -13.83 -13.70
CA VAL A 134 8.48 -14.07 -15.15
C VAL A 134 7.13 -13.62 -15.70
N LEU A 135 6.03 -14.08 -15.10
CA LEU A 135 4.66 -13.72 -15.53
C LEU A 135 4.43 -12.22 -15.49
N TRP A 136 4.88 -11.54 -14.44
CA TRP A 136 4.72 -10.10 -14.29
C TRP A 136 5.52 -9.31 -15.34
N LYS A 137 6.75 -9.74 -15.64
CA LYS A 137 7.55 -9.15 -16.72
C LYS A 137 6.84 -9.28 -18.07
N GLU A 138 6.25 -10.44 -18.35
CA GLU A 138 5.47 -10.65 -19.58
C GLU A 138 4.21 -9.78 -19.63
N PHE A 139 3.49 -9.67 -18.51
CA PHE A 139 2.30 -8.82 -18.39
C PHE A 139 2.66 -7.34 -18.63
N ARG A 140 3.72 -6.83 -17.98
CA ARG A 140 4.20 -5.45 -18.20
C ARG A 140 4.64 -5.23 -19.64
N LEU A 141 5.38 -6.14 -20.26
CA LEU A 141 5.79 -6.00 -21.66
C LEU A 141 4.59 -5.92 -22.62
N LYS A 142 3.52 -6.67 -22.34
CA LYS A 142 2.29 -6.66 -23.16
C LYS A 142 1.44 -5.41 -22.96
N ASN A 143 1.45 -4.84 -21.75
CA ASN A 143 0.57 -3.73 -21.35
C ASN A 143 1.29 -2.39 -21.18
N THR A 144 2.60 -2.32 -21.46
CA THR A 144 3.30 -1.03 -21.53
C THR A 144 2.78 -0.27 -22.75
N PRO A 145 2.27 0.96 -22.59
CA PRO A 145 1.90 1.78 -23.73
C PRO A 145 3.08 1.88 -24.68
N LYS A 146 2.91 1.47 -25.93
CA LYS A 146 3.90 1.78 -26.96
C LYS A 146 3.90 3.29 -27.11
N LEU A 147 5.00 3.93 -26.73
CA LEU A 147 5.21 5.34 -27.04
C LEU A 147 4.99 5.54 -28.55
N PRO A 148 4.27 6.60 -28.96
CA PRO A 148 4.02 6.89 -30.37
C PRO A 148 5.32 7.10 -31.15
#